data_AF-A0A915Z7I7-F1
#
_entry.id   AF-A0A915Z7I7-F1
#
_cell.length_a   1.000
_cell.length_b   1.000
_cell.length_c   1.000
_cell.angle_alpha   90.00
_cell.angle_beta   90.00
_cell.angle_gamma   90.00
#
_symmetry.space_group_name_H-M   'P 1'
#
loop_
_entity.id
_entity.type
_entity.pdbx_description
1 polymer ?
#
loop_
_entity_poly.entity_id
_entity_poly.type
_entity_poly.pdbx_seq_one_letter_code
_entity_poly.pdbx_strand_id
1 'polypeptide(L)'
;MAQNISPKGNHLPSLEQLSALAKGRVPQNTVANTKKWVRIMNKWRVDVNYNYPLESQDKDTIELQVTQFLCGITSQNGDYYSRTSLKNALSAISRYLQDVKPNWRYNLHNKVDFPDLYARFDGLLKDMKKKSIGETKSTDGLSTDEIRHIIQHEALNPNVPLGLLKRVFFWICILGAPRGGEHVNLLASQLVDTPDGIIFRKGQQKNDQGGIDGNQFDLNIPFPPDPTRIAGPNHDIKKYLSLRPQKGKCLYLYLSVSRSVNAIAQGKWYADKQLSDRTIRSMFKSICVECEIDIKGRNICNHSGRKTSIFELFDLGIPENTGMAITGHNSVGRYRAYAKPNNNHKREALSGIVNRLEGLPLLPSSSNTIKRKNSIASQSSLMSDSNSNLDVENELQEIMQKDNYSQSNHNSAELNEDHTFKKRKNHKYKRVKIVKKYYKNCTFNK
;
A
#
# COMPACT_ATOMS: atom_id res chain seq x y z
N MET A 1 -5.86 -22.73 7.76
CA MET A 1 -6.54 -23.58 6.75
C MET A 1 -5.63 -24.76 6.47
N ALA A 2 -6.21 -25.95 6.31
CA ALA A 2 -5.57 -27.26 6.46
C ALA A 2 -4.14 -27.37 5.91
N GLN A 3 -3.19 -27.64 6.80
CA GLN A 3 -1.93 -28.26 6.43
C GLN A 3 -2.26 -29.71 6.06
N ASN A 4 -2.62 -29.96 4.80
CA ASN A 4 -2.43 -31.28 4.23
C ASN A 4 -0.91 -31.46 4.15
N ILE A 5 -0.36 -32.12 5.17
CA ILE A 5 1.03 -32.54 5.19
C ILE A 5 1.18 -33.45 3.97
N SER A 6 1.86 -32.96 2.92
CA SER A 6 2.20 -33.82 1.78
C SER A 6 2.84 -35.10 2.29
N PRO A 7 2.52 -36.27 1.70
CA PRO A 7 3.15 -37.51 2.07
C PRO A 7 4.68 -37.36 1.97
N LYS A 8 5.39 -37.74 3.03
CA LYS A 8 6.86 -37.71 3.04
C LYS A 8 7.37 -38.71 2.00
N GLY A 9 8.09 -38.24 0.99
CA GLY A 9 8.67 -39.07 -0.10
C GLY A 9 8.27 -38.59 -1.50
N ASN A 10 8.89 -39.19 -2.51
CA ASN A 10 8.53 -38.95 -3.91
C ASN A 10 7.10 -39.44 -4.17
N HIS A 11 6.25 -38.59 -4.75
CA HIS A 11 4.89 -38.96 -5.14
C HIS A 11 4.45 -38.18 -6.37
N LEU A 12 3.53 -38.77 -7.14
CA LEU A 12 2.89 -38.08 -8.25
C LEU A 12 1.70 -37.25 -7.70
N PRO A 13 1.71 -35.91 -7.83
CA PRO A 13 0.62 -35.10 -7.33
C PRO A 13 -0.64 -35.29 -8.20
N SER A 14 -1.81 -35.32 -7.56
CA SER A 14 -3.09 -35.34 -8.26
C SER A 14 -3.38 -34.01 -8.96
N LEU A 15 -4.26 -34.03 -9.97
CA LEU A 15 -4.73 -32.81 -10.63
C LEU A 15 -5.38 -31.83 -9.64
N GLU A 16 -6.00 -32.33 -8.57
CA GLU A 16 -6.55 -31.50 -7.50
C GLU A 16 -5.46 -30.80 -6.70
N GLN A 17 -4.37 -31.50 -6.37
CA GLN A 17 -3.21 -30.92 -5.68
C GLN A 17 -2.54 -29.84 -6.55
N LEU A 18 -2.33 -30.11 -7.84
CA LEU A 18 -1.79 -29.13 -8.78
C LEU A 18 -2.70 -27.89 -8.89
N SER A 19 -4.01 -28.11 -8.97
CA SER A 19 -5.01 -27.02 -9.02
C SER A 19 -5.06 -26.22 -7.72
N ALA A 20 -4.89 -26.86 -6.57
CA ALA A 20 -4.84 -26.20 -5.26
C ALA A 20 -3.61 -25.29 -5.14
N LEU A 21 -2.45 -25.74 -5.63
CA LEU A 21 -1.22 -24.93 -5.67
C LEU A 21 -1.38 -23.72 -6.60
N ALA A 22 -1.97 -23.92 -7.79
CA ALA A 22 -2.21 -22.84 -8.74
C ALA A 22 -3.11 -21.72 -8.17
N LYS A 23 -4.08 -22.06 -7.29
CA LYS A 23 -4.92 -21.08 -6.59
C LYS A 23 -4.13 -20.15 -5.66
N GLY A 24 -2.98 -20.60 -5.15
CA GLY A 24 -2.08 -19.80 -4.30
C GLY A 24 -1.29 -18.73 -5.05
N ARG A 25 -1.24 -18.79 -6.39
CA ARG A 25 -0.48 -17.86 -7.25
C ARG A 25 -0.92 -16.41 -7.11
N VAL A 26 -2.22 -16.17 -6.93
CA VAL A 26 -2.80 -14.82 -6.94
C VAL A 26 -3.20 -14.43 -5.52
N PRO A 27 -2.70 -13.31 -4.96
CA PRO A 27 -3.08 -12.87 -3.62
C PRO A 27 -4.60 -12.67 -3.49
N GLN A 28 -5.17 -12.98 -2.32
CA GLN A 28 -6.62 -12.91 -2.07
C GLN A 28 -7.22 -11.53 -2.38
N ASN A 29 -6.51 -10.45 -2.03
CA ASN A 29 -6.94 -9.08 -2.35
C ASN A 29 -7.02 -8.84 -3.87
N THR A 30 -6.10 -9.44 -4.62
CA THR A 30 -6.00 -9.33 -6.08
C THR A 30 -7.11 -10.14 -6.75
N VAL A 31 -7.53 -11.27 -6.16
CA VAL A 31 -8.75 -12.03 -6.54
C VAL A 31 -10.02 -11.22 -6.26
N ALA A 32 -10.14 -10.62 -5.07
CA ALA A 32 -11.28 -9.79 -4.71
C ALA A 32 -11.42 -8.57 -5.63
N ASN A 33 -10.29 -7.93 -5.97
CA ASN A 33 -10.25 -6.83 -6.94
C ASN A 33 -10.66 -7.28 -8.35
N THR A 34 -10.25 -8.47 -8.80
CA THR A 34 -10.71 -9.04 -10.07
C THR A 34 -12.23 -9.20 -10.07
N LYS A 35 -12.78 -9.89 -9.07
CA LYS A 35 -14.22 -10.11 -8.95
C LYS A 35 -15.00 -8.80 -8.94
N LYS A 36 -14.49 -7.77 -8.27
CA LYS A 36 -15.08 -6.42 -8.25
C LYS A 36 -15.15 -5.82 -9.66
N TRP A 37 -14.03 -5.75 -10.38
CA TRP A 37 -13.99 -5.11 -11.69
C TRP A 37 -14.73 -5.89 -12.76
N VAL A 38 -14.71 -7.22 -12.71
CA VAL A 38 -15.54 -8.06 -13.59
C VAL A 38 -17.03 -7.79 -13.36
N ARG A 39 -17.47 -7.65 -12.10
CA ARG A 39 -18.86 -7.28 -11.79
C ARG A 39 -19.22 -5.91 -12.36
N ILE A 40 -18.34 -4.92 -12.22
CA ILE A 40 -18.55 -3.56 -12.75
C ILE A 40 -18.62 -3.59 -14.28
N MET A 41 -17.71 -4.32 -14.93
CA MET A 41 -17.69 -4.51 -16.39
C MET A 41 -18.99 -5.16 -16.87
N ASN A 42 -19.40 -6.28 -16.26
CA ASN A 42 -20.62 -6.98 -16.65
C ASN A 42 -21.87 -6.11 -16.47
N LYS A 43 -21.93 -5.32 -15.38
CA LYS A 43 -23.02 -4.36 -15.19
C LYS A 43 -23.03 -3.31 -16.31
N TRP A 44 -21.89 -2.67 -16.57
CA TRP A 44 -21.75 -1.66 -17.63
C TRP A 44 -22.15 -2.22 -18.99
N ARG A 45 -21.75 -3.46 -19.32
CA ARG A 45 -22.11 -4.14 -20.57
C ARG A 45 -23.62 -4.29 -20.73
N VAL A 46 -24.34 -4.65 -19.67
CA VAL A 46 -25.80 -4.69 -19.67
C VAL A 46 -26.38 -3.29 -19.88
N ASP A 47 -25.84 -2.28 -19.18
CA ASP A 47 -26.32 -0.90 -19.27
C ASP A 47 -26.15 -0.30 -20.69
N VAL A 48 -25.18 -0.79 -21.48
CA VAL A 48 -24.94 -0.38 -22.89
C VAL A 48 -25.42 -1.40 -23.94
N ASN A 49 -26.25 -2.38 -23.55
CA ASN A 49 -26.89 -3.38 -24.42
C ASN A 49 -25.95 -4.39 -25.11
N TYR A 50 -24.84 -4.77 -24.46
CA TYR A 50 -24.06 -5.94 -24.87
C TYR A 50 -24.68 -7.24 -24.33
N ASN A 51 -25.09 -8.13 -25.24
CA ASN A 51 -25.94 -9.28 -24.92
C ASN A 51 -25.20 -10.61 -24.65
N TYR A 52 -23.91 -10.68 -24.99
CA TYR A 52 -23.13 -11.92 -24.85
C TYR A 52 -22.06 -11.76 -23.77
N PRO A 53 -21.59 -12.82 -23.09
CA PRO A 53 -20.46 -12.73 -22.15
C PRO A 53 -19.18 -12.22 -22.83
N LEU A 54 -18.29 -11.57 -22.07
CA LEU A 54 -17.06 -10.99 -22.64
C LEU A 54 -16.12 -12.10 -23.14
N GLU A 55 -15.99 -13.18 -22.36
CA GLU A 55 -15.15 -14.33 -22.67
C GLU A 55 -15.61 -15.12 -23.91
N SER A 56 -16.87 -14.95 -24.35
CA SER A 56 -17.40 -15.59 -25.55
C SER A 56 -17.09 -14.81 -26.84
N GLN A 57 -16.57 -13.59 -26.74
CA GLN A 57 -16.26 -12.73 -27.89
C GLN A 57 -14.91 -13.07 -28.52
N ASP A 58 -14.69 -12.71 -29.78
CA ASP A 58 -13.39 -12.77 -30.44
C ASP A 58 -12.43 -11.68 -29.90
N LYS A 59 -11.16 -11.75 -30.33
CA LYS A 59 -10.09 -10.87 -29.86
C LYS A 59 -10.39 -9.39 -30.12
N ASP A 60 -10.86 -9.05 -31.30
CA ASP A 60 -11.03 -7.65 -31.73
C ASP A 60 -12.27 -7.05 -31.06
N THR A 61 -13.33 -7.85 -30.92
CA THR A 61 -14.50 -7.45 -30.13
C THR A 61 -14.17 -7.24 -28.65
N ILE A 62 -13.29 -8.07 -28.06
CA ILE A 62 -12.79 -7.87 -26.69
C ILE A 62 -12.03 -6.55 -26.60
N GLU A 63 -11.12 -6.25 -27.54
CA GLU A 63 -10.37 -5.00 -27.56
C GLU A 63 -11.29 -3.78 -27.57
N LEU A 64 -12.28 -3.79 -28.46
CA LEU A 64 -13.26 -2.72 -28.59
C LEU A 64 -14.06 -2.54 -27.30
N GLN A 65 -14.63 -3.61 -26.75
CA GLN A 65 -15.48 -3.54 -25.56
C GLN A 65 -14.71 -3.11 -24.31
N VAL A 66 -13.47 -3.60 -24.12
CA VAL A 66 -12.62 -3.18 -23.01
C VAL A 66 -12.24 -1.70 -23.14
N THR A 67 -11.93 -1.25 -24.35
CA THR A 67 -11.63 0.16 -24.61
C THR A 67 -12.82 1.06 -24.27
N GLN A 68 -13.99 0.73 -24.80
CA GLN A 68 -15.22 1.47 -24.53
C GLN A 68 -15.57 1.48 -23.04
N PHE A 69 -15.38 0.36 -22.35
CA PHE A 69 -15.57 0.28 -20.91
C PHE A 69 -14.64 1.25 -20.17
N LEU A 70 -13.33 1.20 -20.44
CA LEU A 70 -12.36 2.05 -19.74
C LEU A 70 -12.58 3.54 -20.02
N CYS A 71 -13.03 3.89 -21.22
CA CYS A 71 -13.34 5.26 -21.60
C CYS A 71 -14.71 5.76 -21.12
N GLY A 72 -15.68 4.86 -20.94
CA GLY A 72 -17.08 5.23 -20.65
C GLY A 72 -17.54 4.95 -19.22
N ILE A 73 -16.77 4.22 -18.41
CA ILE A 73 -17.20 3.82 -17.06
C ILE A 73 -17.14 4.99 -16.06
N THR A 74 -18.22 5.17 -15.31
CA THR A 74 -18.33 6.13 -14.21
C THR A 74 -18.66 5.43 -12.90
N SER A 75 -18.37 6.11 -11.79
CA SER A 75 -18.76 5.65 -10.46
C SER A 75 -20.28 5.68 -10.28
N GLN A 76 -20.79 5.12 -9.18
CA GLN A 76 -22.23 5.16 -8.86
C GLN A 76 -22.78 6.59 -8.74
N ASN A 77 -21.92 7.57 -8.43
CA ASN A 77 -22.29 8.97 -8.31
C ASN A 77 -22.16 9.75 -9.63
N GLY A 78 -21.76 9.09 -10.72
CA GLY A 78 -21.48 9.72 -12.01
C GLY A 78 -20.06 10.28 -12.15
N ASP A 79 -19.25 10.27 -11.08
CA ASP A 79 -17.87 10.76 -11.12
C ASP A 79 -16.93 9.83 -11.91
N TYR A 80 -15.84 10.39 -12.42
CA TYR A 80 -14.76 9.61 -13.03
C TYR A 80 -14.03 8.74 -12.01
N TYR A 81 -13.69 7.52 -12.40
CA TYR A 81 -12.70 6.73 -11.67
C TYR A 81 -11.33 7.39 -11.74
N SER A 82 -10.49 7.19 -10.72
CA SER A 82 -9.11 7.64 -10.77
C SER A 82 -8.31 6.91 -11.85
N ARG A 83 -7.27 7.58 -12.38
CA ARG A 83 -6.34 6.99 -13.37
C ARG A 83 -5.79 5.63 -12.90
N THR A 84 -5.43 5.56 -11.64
CA THR A 84 -4.97 4.34 -10.96
C THR A 84 -6.03 3.24 -10.95
N SER A 85 -7.29 3.58 -10.67
CA SER A 85 -8.39 2.62 -10.65
C SER A 85 -8.66 2.01 -12.04
N LEU A 86 -8.61 2.82 -13.09
CA LEU A 86 -8.79 2.34 -14.46
C LEU A 86 -7.67 1.37 -14.89
N LYS A 87 -6.41 1.64 -14.53
CA LYS A 87 -5.30 0.69 -14.76
C LYS A 87 -5.53 -0.65 -14.06
N ASN A 88 -6.17 -0.63 -12.89
CA ASN A 88 -6.51 -1.86 -12.15
C ASN A 88 -7.64 -2.60 -12.80
N ALA A 89 -8.60 -1.88 -13.37
CA ALA A 89 -9.70 -2.46 -14.12
C ALA A 89 -9.15 -3.24 -15.32
N LEU A 90 -8.26 -2.64 -16.11
CA LEU A 90 -7.57 -3.32 -17.22
C LEU A 90 -6.83 -4.58 -16.74
N SER A 91 -6.04 -4.46 -15.66
CA SER A 91 -5.31 -5.60 -15.10
C SER A 91 -6.21 -6.69 -14.51
N ALA A 92 -7.38 -6.32 -13.97
CA ALA A 92 -8.37 -7.26 -13.47
C ALA A 92 -9.06 -8.00 -14.62
N ILE A 93 -9.47 -7.30 -15.67
CA ILE A 93 -10.13 -7.88 -16.85
C ILE A 93 -9.14 -8.79 -17.60
N SER A 94 -7.88 -8.36 -17.77
CA SER A 94 -6.86 -9.20 -18.41
C SER A 94 -6.65 -10.52 -17.67
N ARG A 95 -6.56 -10.47 -16.32
CA ARG A 95 -6.44 -11.68 -15.49
C ARG A 95 -7.69 -12.57 -15.58
N TYR A 96 -8.87 -11.96 -15.56
CA TYR A 96 -10.13 -12.70 -15.73
C TYR A 96 -10.15 -13.48 -17.05
N LEU A 97 -9.84 -12.83 -18.18
CA LEU A 97 -9.84 -13.49 -19.49
C LEU A 97 -8.81 -14.63 -19.56
N GLN A 98 -7.63 -14.45 -18.97
CA GLN A 98 -6.62 -15.52 -18.87
C GLN A 98 -7.12 -16.74 -18.08
N ASP A 99 -7.97 -16.53 -17.08
CA ASP A 99 -8.49 -17.61 -16.23
C ASP A 99 -9.73 -18.30 -16.84
N VAL A 100 -10.60 -17.57 -17.58
CA VAL A 100 -11.91 -18.11 -18.01
C VAL A 100 -12.05 -18.37 -19.51
N LYS A 101 -11.28 -17.72 -20.37
CA LYS A 101 -11.45 -17.83 -21.82
C LYS A 101 -10.55 -18.96 -22.37
N PRO A 102 -11.13 -20.00 -23.00
CA PRO A 102 -10.34 -21.08 -23.58
C PRO A 102 -9.33 -20.57 -24.61
N ASN A 103 -8.11 -21.10 -24.57
CA ASN A 103 -7.00 -20.75 -25.47
C ASN A 103 -6.61 -19.26 -25.49
N TRP A 104 -7.02 -18.47 -24.50
CA TRP A 104 -6.61 -17.07 -24.39
C TRP A 104 -5.14 -16.97 -23.95
N ARG A 105 -4.27 -16.53 -24.86
CA ARG A 105 -2.83 -16.35 -24.62
C ARG A 105 -2.42 -14.89 -24.47
N TYR A 106 -3.35 -13.97 -24.64
CA TYR A 106 -3.06 -12.56 -24.74
C TYR A 106 -3.04 -11.85 -23.37
N ASN A 107 -2.26 -10.79 -23.29
CA ASN A 107 -2.29 -9.83 -22.19
C ASN A 107 -2.83 -8.50 -22.72
N LEU A 108 -3.90 -7.97 -22.13
CA LEU A 108 -4.52 -6.73 -22.61
C LEU A 108 -3.61 -5.49 -22.51
N HIS A 109 -2.48 -5.59 -21.79
CA HIS A 109 -1.45 -4.55 -21.76
C HIS A 109 -0.47 -4.61 -22.93
N ASN A 110 -0.51 -5.66 -23.76
CA ASN A 110 0.39 -5.79 -24.89
C ASN A 110 -0.01 -4.82 -26.02
N LYS A 111 0.81 -3.80 -26.22
CA LYS A 111 0.63 -2.78 -27.27
C LYS A 111 0.68 -3.32 -28.71
N VAL A 112 1.33 -4.48 -28.92
CA VAL A 112 1.43 -5.12 -30.24
C VAL A 112 0.13 -5.88 -30.54
N ASP A 113 -0.38 -6.61 -29.55
CA ASP A 113 -1.62 -7.38 -29.72
C ASP A 113 -2.88 -6.50 -29.68
N PHE A 114 -2.85 -5.39 -28.93
CA PHE A 114 -3.98 -4.49 -28.70
C PHE A 114 -3.59 -3.00 -28.88
N PRO A 115 -3.24 -2.58 -30.11
CA PRO A 115 -2.76 -1.23 -30.38
C PRO A 115 -3.84 -0.16 -30.17
N ASP A 116 -5.11 -0.45 -30.49
CA ASP A 116 -6.22 0.51 -30.37
C ASP A 116 -6.57 0.75 -28.90
N LEU A 117 -6.64 -0.32 -28.11
CA LEU A 117 -6.83 -0.24 -26.66
C LEU A 117 -5.71 0.57 -26.02
N TYR A 118 -4.46 0.28 -26.37
CA TYR A 118 -3.31 1.01 -25.83
C TYR A 118 -3.38 2.50 -26.16
N ALA A 119 -3.55 2.85 -27.44
CA ALA A 119 -3.56 4.24 -27.90
C ALA A 119 -4.68 5.06 -27.26
N ARG A 120 -5.91 4.52 -27.23
CA ARG A 120 -7.08 5.21 -26.68
C ARG A 120 -7.02 5.31 -25.17
N PHE A 121 -6.59 4.26 -24.48
CA PHE A 121 -6.47 4.27 -23.03
C PHE A 121 -5.33 5.19 -22.55
N ASP A 122 -4.18 5.20 -23.23
CA ASP A 122 -3.10 6.15 -22.93
C ASP A 122 -3.54 7.60 -23.18
N GLY A 123 -4.24 7.86 -24.29
CA GLY A 123 -4.85 9.15 -24.59
C GLY A 123 -5.80 9.65 -23.49
N LEU A 124 -6.69 8.78 -23.01
CA LEU A 124 -7.58 9.06 -21.89
C LEU A 124 -6.80 9.43 -20.63
N LEU A 125 -5.80 8.63 -20.25
CA LEU A 125 -5.02 8.87 -19.02
C LEU A 125 -4.21 10.17 -19.08
N LYS A 126 -3.71 10.54 -20.27
CA LYS A 126 -3.02 11.82 -20.53
C LYS A 126 -3.99 13.00 -20.42
N ASP A 127 -5.17 12.90 -21.03
CA ASP A 127 -6.21 13.95 -20.94
C ASP A 127 -6.69 14.16 -19.50
N MET A 128 -6.95 13.07 -18.76
CA MET A 128 -7.28 13.12 -17.34
C MET A 128 -6.19 13.82 -16.52
N LYS A 129 -4.91 13.55 -16.80
CA LYS A 129 -3.79 14.23 -16.13
C LYS A 129 -3.77 15.72 -16.45
N LYS A 130 -3.96 16.10 -17.73
CA LYS A 130 -4.00 17.50 -18.17
C LYS A 130 -5.13 18.28 -17.50
N LYS A 131 -6.27 17.63 -17.27
CA LYS A 131 -7.46 18.22 -16.63
C LYS A 131 -7.48 18.06 -15.09
N SER A 132 -6.43 17.50 -14.49
CA SER A 132 -6.38 17.17 -13.05
C SER A 132 -7.56 16.31 -12.56
N ILE A 133 -8.13 15.48 -13.43
CA ILE A 133 -9.25 14.58 -13.10
C ILE A 133 -8.71 13.31 -12.45
N GLY A 134 -9.38 12.88 -11.38
CA GLY A 134 -9.10 11.60 -10.74
C GLY A 134 -7.73 11.56 -10.06
N GLU A 135 -7.23 12.70 -9.57
CA GLU A 135 -6.07 12.75 -8.69
C GLU A 135 -6.37 12.06 -7.37
N THR A 136 -5.54 11.06 -7.02
CA THR A 136 -5.61 10.42 -5.71
C THR A 136 -4.68 11.14 -4.76
N LYS A 137 -5.25 11.67 -3.67
CA LYS A 137 -4.46 12.25 -2.58
C LYS A 137 -3.63 11.15 -1.91
N SER A 138 -2.30 11.27 -1.99
CA SER A 138 -1.40 10.36 -1.28
C SER A 138 -1.62 10.47 0.23
N THR A 139 -1.32 9.43 0.99
CA THR A 139 -1.27 9.52 2.45
C THR A 139 -0.21 10.53 2.87
N ASP A 140 -0.42 11.21 3.99
CA ASP A 140 0.53 12.19 4.53
C ASP A 140 1.37 11.57 5.65
N GLY A 141 2.64 11.95 5.76
CA GLY A 141 3.52 11.55 6.87
C GLY A 141 3.45 12.56 8.02
N LEU A 142 4.12 12.25 9.12
CA LEU A 142 4.33 13.18 10.23
C LEU A 142 5.71 13.87 10.12
N SER A 143 5.86 15.02 10.75
CA SER A 143 7.17 15.66 10.95
C SER A 143 7.88 15.11 12.19
N THR A 144 9.19 15.35 12.30
CA THR A 144 9.98 14.96 13.47
C THR A 144 9.44 15.54 14.78
N ASP A 145 8.92 16.77 14.77
CA ASP A 145 8.33 17.41 15.95
C ASP A 145 7.00 16.76 16.35
N GLU A 146 6.17 16.40 15.38
CA GLU A 146 4.92 15.65 15.63
C GLU A 146 5.22 14.26 16.20
N ILE A 147 6.25 13.58 15.69
CA ILE A 147 6.71 12.28 16.21
C ILE A 147 7.14 12.44 17.68
N ARG A 148 7.97 13.45 17.98
CA ARG A 148 8.45 13.72 19.34
C ARG A 148 7.30 14.02 20.30
N HIS A 149 6.36 14.86 19.87
CA HIS A 149 5.15 15.19 20.63
C HIS A 149 4.33 13.94 20.95
N ILE A 150 4.03 13.10 19.96
CA ILE A 150 3.28 11.84 20.15
C ILE A 150 3.97 10.93 21.17
N ILE A 151 5.29 10.74 21.06
CA ILE A 151 6.05 9.86 21.96
C ILE A 151 6.07 10.38 23.40
N GLN A 152 5.99 11.70 23.60
CA GLN A 152 6.01 12.30 24.94
C GLN A 152 4.60 12.50 25.53
N HIS A 153 3.56 12.35 24.71
CA HIS A 153 2.18 12.56 25.12
C HIS A 153 1.64 11.48 26.07
N GLU A 154 0.79 11.87 27.02
CA GLU A 154 0.22 10.98 28.03
C GLU A 154 -0.65 9.85 27.41
N ALA A 155 -1.23 10.08 26.24
CA ALA A 155 -1.99 9.06 25.51
C ALA A 155 -1.15 7.82 25.16
N LEU A 156 0.18 7.94 25.11
CA LEU A 156 1.14 6.86 24.88
C LEU A 156 1.92 6.50 26.16
N ASN A 157 1.39 6.81 27.35
CA ASN A 157 2.04 6.51 28.62
C ASN A 157 2.32 4.99 28.75
N PRO A 158 3.59 4.57 28.86
CA PRO A 158 3.95 3.15 28.91
C PRO A 158 3.53 2.46 30.22
N ASN A 159 3.03 3.21 31.21
CA ASN A 159 2.51 2.70 32.49
C ASN A 159 1.00 2.49 32.48
N VAL A 160 0.32 2.75 31.36
CA VAL A 160 -1.11 2.49 31.17
C VAL A 160 -1.27 1.41 30.09
N PRO A 161 -2.13 0.38 30.28
CA PRO A 161 -2.26 -0.72 29.33
C PRO A 161 -2.52 -0.31 27.87
N LEU A 162 -3.44 0.65 27.67
CA LEU A 162 -3.74 1.18 26.35
C LEU A 162 -2.63 2.11 25.82
N GLY A 163 -2.00 2.88 26.70
CA GLY A 163 -0.90 3.78 26.35
C GLY A 163 0.32 2.99 25.86
N LEU A 164 0.71 1.94 26.57
CA LEU A 164 1.80 1.04 26.14
C LEU A 164 1.49 0.35 24.81
N LEU A 165 0.25 -0.11 24.60
CA LEU A 165 -0.16 -0.73 23.33
C LEU A 165 -0.03 0.26 22.15
N LYS A 166 -0.49 1.49 22.33
CA LYS A 166 -0.37 2.56 21.32
C LYS A 166 1.09 2.92 21.07
N ARG A 167 1.89 3.01 22.12
CA ARG A 167 3.33 3.30 22.06
C ARG A 167 4.09 2.24 21.27
N VAL A 168 3.85 0.96 21.55
CA VAL A 168 4.41 -0.17 20.80
C VAL A 168 3.96 -0.13 19.34
N PHE A 169 2.67 0.06 19.08
CA PHE A 169 2.16 0.20 17.71
C PHE A 169 2.90 1.31 16.95
N PHE A 170 3.08 2.46 17.59
CA PHE A 170 3.77 3.61 16.99
C PHE A 170 5.25 3.31 16.73
N TRP A 171 5.97 2.66 17.66
CA TRP A 171 7.35 2.21 17.42
C TRP A 171 7.47 1.27 16.23
N ILE A 172 6.55 0.30 16.10
CA ILE A 172 6.53 -0.60 14.95
C ILE A 172 6.29 0.18 13.64
N CYS A 173 5.45 1.22 13.65
CA CYS A 173 5.26 2.09 12.48
C CYS A 173 6.56 2.81 12.07
N ILE A 174 7.23 3.46 13.02
CA ILE A 174 8.37 4.34 12.75
C ILE A 174 9.64 3.54 12.43
N LEU A 175 9.90 2.45 13.15
CA LEU A 175 11.13 1.66 12.99
C LEU A 175 10.98 0.53 11.98
N GLY A 176 9.83 -0.14 11.94
CA GLY A 176 9.59 -1.33 11.11
C GLY A 176 8.99 -1.06 9.73
N ALA A 177 8.55 0.18 9.49
CA ALA A 177 7.91 0.64 8.25
C ALA A 177 6.87 -0.34 7.64
N PRO A 178 6.01 -1.03 8.43
CA PRO A 178 5.01 -1.94 7.87
C PRO A 178 4.03 -1.21 6.97
N ARG A 179 3.51 -1.89 5.95
CA ARG A 179 2.43 -1.36 5.11
C ARG A 179 1.13 -1.27 5.94
N GLY A 180 0.22 -0.37 5.57
CA GLY A 180 -0.99 -0.11 6.37
C GLY A 180 -1.80 -1.35 6.75
N GLY A 181 -1.96 -2.30 5.82
CA GLY A 181 -2.66 -3.56 6.05
C GLY A 181 -1.85 -4.66 6.75
N GLU A 182 -0.52 -4.55 6.85
CA GLU A 182 0.35 -5.58 7.48
C GLU A 182 0.10 -5.65 8.99
N HIS A 183 -0.22 -4.53 9.64
CA HIS A 183 -0.42 -4.45 11.10
C HIS A 183 -1.41 -5.47 11.66
N VAL A 184 -2.50 -5.74 10.94
CA VAL A 184 -3.56 -6.65 11.42
C VAL A 184 -3.02 -8.05 11.64
N ASN A 185 -2.09 -8.50 10.79
CA ASN A 185 -1.61 -9.88 10.77
C ASN A 185 -0.21 -10.05 11.39
N LEU A 186 0.35 -8.99 11.99
CA LEU A 186 1.64 -9.12 12.68
C LEU A 186 1.52 -10.12 13.83
N LEU A 187 2.55 -10.94 14.00
CA LEU A 187 2.66 -11.93 15.07
C LEU A 187 3.67 -11.46 16.11
N ALA A 188 3.47 -11.85 17.36
CA ALA A 188 4.42 -11.56 18.43
C ALA A 188 5.78 -12.21 18.18
N SER A 189 5.81 -13.41 17.59
CA SER A 189 7.02 -14.16 17.25
C SER A 189 7.90 -13.48 16.19
N GLN A 190 7.38 -12.47 15.50
CA GLN A 190 8.17 -11.68 14.55
C GLN A 190 9.10 -10.67 15.25
N LEU A 191 8.89 -10.38 16.53
CA LEU A 191 9.76 -9.53 17.32
C LEU A 191 10.68 -10.42 18.17
N VAL A 192 11.91 -10.60 17.69
CA VAL A 192 12.89 -11.49 18.33
C VAL A 192 13.85 -10.66 19.16
N ASP A 193 13.90 -10.94 20.46
CA ASP A 193 14.87 -10.30 21.36
C ASP A 193 16.26 -10.91 21.17
N THR A 194 17.26 -10.05 21.07
CA THR A 194 18.68 -10.40 20.89
C THR A 194 19.56 -9.52 21.78
N PRO A 195 20.84 -9.88 22.01
CA PRO A 195 21.77 -9.03 22.75
C PRO A 195 21.92 -7.61 22.14
N ASP A 196 21.79 -7.49 20.82
CA ASP A 196 21.96 -6.25 20.07
C ASP A 196 20.64 -5.47 19.87
N GLY A 197 19.57 -5.87 20.57
CA GLY A 197 18.24 -5.27 20.46
C GLY A 197 17.20 -6.20 19.85
N ILE A 198 16.14 -5.64 19.28
CA ILE A 198 15.03 -6.43 18.73
C ILE A 198 15.21 -6.57 17.22
N ILE A 199 15.06 -7.79 16.70
CA ILE A 199 14.94 -8.02 15.25
C ILE A 199 13.46 -8.18 14.91
N PHE A 200 12.94 -7.27 14.08
CA PHE A 200 11.62 -7.42 13.49
C PHE A 200 11.70 -8.20 12.16
N ARG A 201 11.25 -9.45 12.19
CA ARG A 201 11.27 -10.38 11.05
C ARG A 201 9.99 -10.29 10.25
N LYS A 202 10.11 -9.96 8.97
CA LYS A 202 8.99 -9.89 8.03
C LYS A 202 9.19 -10.92 6.93
N GLY A 203 8.46 -12.03 7.01
CA GLY A 203 8.38 -13.01 5.93
C GLY A 203 7.55 -12.48 4.76
N GLN A 204 6.49 -13.20 4.36
CA GLN A 204 5.69 -12.81 3.19
C GLN A 204 5.20 -11.36 3.26
N GLN A 205 5.60 -10.56 2.27
CA GLN A 205 5.20 -9.16 2.11
C GLN A 205 4.43 -8.95 0.81
N LYS A 206 3.69 -7.83 0.70
CA LYS A 206 2.85 -7.53 -0.48
C LYS A 206 3.53 -7.75 -1.84
N ASN A 207 4.80 -7.36 -1.98
CA ASN A 207 5.55 -7.47 -3.23
C ASN A 207 6.59 -8.59 -3.21
N ASP A 208 6.54 -9.41 -2.17
CA ASP A 208 7.45 -10.51 -1.93
C ASP A 208 6.66 -11.62 -1.24
N GLN A 209 5.84 -12.31 -2.01
CA GLN A 209 5.03 -13.42 -1.52
C GLN A 209 5.84 -14.72 -1.42
N GLY A 210 7.16 -14.66 -1.65
CA GLY A 210 7.97 -15.80 -2.05
C GLY A 210 7.59 -16.30 -3.44
N GLY A 211 7.79 -17.60 -3.68
CA GLY A 211 7.57 -18.23 -4.98
C GLY A 211 8.78 -18.10 -5.90
N ILE A 212 8.60 -18.42 -7.17
CA ILE A 212 9.70 -18.56 -8.15
C ILE A 212 10.53 -17.27 -8.25
N ASP A 213 9.87 -16.12 -8.31
CA ASP A 213 10.52 -14.80 -8.48
C ASP A 213 10.62 -14.00 -7.17
N GLY A 214 10.23 -14.61 -6.04
CA GLY A 214 10.23 -13.96 -4.73
C GLY A 214 11.55 -14.15 -3.97
N ASN A 215 11.74 -13.41 -2.88
CA ASN A 215 12.86 -13.65 -2.00
C ASN A 215 12.61 -14.94 -1.20
N GLN A 216 13.68 -15.69 -0.96
CA GLN A 216 13.64 -16.90 -0.13
C GLN A 216 13.80 -16.58 1.36
N PHE A 217 14.31 -15.40 1.68
CA PHE A 217 14.62 -14.99 3.05
C PHE A 217 13.65 -13.94 3.58
N ASP A 218 13.37 -14.02 4.87
CA ASP A 218 12.65 -12.98 5.60
C ASP A 218 13.44 -11.67 5.56
N LEU A 219 12.71 -10.55 5.43
CA LEU A 219 13.28 -9.24 5.68
C LEU A 219 13.45 -9.03 7.19
N ASN A 220 14.69 -8.89 7.63
CA ASN A 220 15.03 -8.61 9.01
C ASN A 220 15.32 -7.12 9.21
N ILE A 221 14.59 -6.48 10.10
CA ILE A 221 14.77 -5.07 10.44
C ILE A 221 15.28 -4.98 11.88
N PRO A 222 16.56 -4.63 12.09
CA PRO A 222 17.12 -4.49 13.43
C PRO A 222 16.66 -3.16 14.05
N PHE A 223 16.04 -3.24 15.23
CA PHE A 223 15.77 -2.08 16.08
C PHE A 223 16.95 -1.88 17.03
N PRO A 224 17.59 -0.69 17.00
CA PRO A 224 18.79 -0.45 17.78
C PRO A 224 18.52 -0.65 19.28
N PRO A 225 19.52 -1.07 20.07
CA PRO A 225 19.37 -1.20 21.51
C PRO A 225 19.09 0.17 22.13
N ASP A 226 18.31 0.17 23.21
CA ASP A 226 18.05 1.40 23.94
C ASP A 226 19.36 1.88 24.59
N PRO A 227 19.61 3.20 24.64
CA PRO A 227 20.76 3.72 25.38
C PRO A 227 20.71 3.32 26.85
N THR A 228 21.88 3.11 27.46
CA THR A 228 22.01 2.72 28.87
C THR A 228 21.19 3.62 29.79
N ARG A 229 20.32 3.02 30.61
CA ARG A 229 19.39 3.68 31.56
C ARG A 229 18.27 4.52 30.92
N ILE A 230 18.08 4.48 29.60
CA ILE A 230 16.97 5.14 28.92
C ILE A 230 15.97 4.06 28.48
N ALA A 231 14.70 4.19 28.88
CA ALA A 231 13.63 3.33 28.41
C ALA A 231 13.19 3.77 27.01
N GLY A 232 13.63 3.06 25.98
CA GLY A 232 13.34 3.36 24.58
C GLY A 232 12.40 2.35 23.93
N PRO A 233 12.41 2.27 22.59
CA PRO A 233 11.55 1.36 21.83
C PRO A 233 11.68 -0.10 22.28
N ASN A 234 12.90 -0.57 22.56
CA ASN A 234 13.11 -1.98 22.89
C ASN A 234 12.56 -2.29 24.28
N HIS A 235 12.72 -1.39 25.26
CA HIS A 235 12.09 -1.51 26.57
C HIS A 235 10.57 -1.63 26.43
N ASP A 236 9.93 -0.70 25.71
CA ASP A 236 8.47 -0.69 25.57
C ASP A 236 7.94 -1.97 24.92
N ILE A 237 8.60 -2.43 23.85
CA ILE A 237 8.24 -3.67 23.17
C ILE A 237 8.43 -4.88 24.10
N LYS A 238 9.57 -4.99 24.80
CA LYS A 238 9.82 -6.08 25.75
C LYS A 238 8.80 -6.08 26.90
N LYS A 239 8.49 -4.91 27.44
CA LYS A 239 7.46 -4.74 28.49
C LYS A 239 6.09 -5.19 27.99
N TYR A 240 5.72 -4.80 26.77
CA TYR A 240 4.47 -5.24 26.18
C TYR A 240 4.42 -6.76 26.00
N LEU A 241 5.48 -7.36 25.45
CA LEU A 241 5.57 -8.80 25.23
C LEU A 241 5.54 -9.59 26.55
N SER A 242 6.19 -9.10 27.62
CA SER A 242 6.18 -9.77 28.92
C SER A 242 4.82 -9.73 29.63
N LEU A 243 4.03 -8.68 29.39
CA LEU A 243 2.66 -8.51 29.90
C LEU A 243 1.61 -9.29 29.11
N ARG A 244 1.99 -9.95 28.01
CA ARG A 244 1.10 -10.87 27.30
C ARG A 244 0.83 -12.11 28.15
N PRO A 245 -0.35 -12.75 28.03
CA PRO A 245 -0.63 -14.00 28.72
C PRO A 245 0.39 -15.09 28.34
N GLN A 246 1.16 -15.59 29.31
CA GLN A 246 2.24 -16.57 29.09
C GLN A 246 1.75 -17.93 28.57
N LYS A 247 0.51 -18.32 28.89
CA LYS A 247 -0.16 -19.53 28.37
C LYS A 247 -1.19 -19.21 27.28
N GLY A 248 -1.09 -18.04 26.67
CA GLY A 248 -2.02 -17.58 25.63
C GLY A 248 -1.85 -18.34 24.31
N LYS A 249 -2.95 -18.55 23.61
CA LYS A 249 -3.00 -19.16 22.27
C LYS A 249 -2.98 -18.11 21.15
N CYS A 250 -3.24 -16.85 21.46
CA CYS A 250 -3.28 -15.78 20.46
C CYS A 250 -1.86 -15.39 20.00
N LEU A 251 -1.56 -15.70 18.75
CA LEU A 251 -0.25 -15.46 18.14
C LEU A 251 -0.05 -14.00 17.68
N TYR A 252 -1.15 -13.27 17.44
CA TYR A 252 -1.10 -11.92 16.89
C TYR A 252 -0.46 -10.91 17.84
N LEU A 253 0.28 -9.96 17.28
CA LEU A 253 1.04 -8.96 18.02
C LEU A 253 0.14 -8.05 18.84
N TYR A 254 -0.95 -7.52 18.27
CA TYR A 254 -1.81 -6.58 19.00
C TYR A 254 -2.95 -7.32 19.71
N LEU A 255 -2.87 -7.38 21.03
CA LEU A 255 -3.90 -7.95 21.91
C LEU A 255 -4.88 -6.90 22.43
N SER A 256 -6.09 -7.35 22.75
CA SER A 256 -7.11 -6.55 23.41
C SER A 256 -6.68 -6.21 24.85
N VAL A 257 -6.88 -4.96 25.24
CA VAL A 257 -6.68 -4.50 26.63
C VAL A 257 -7.73 -5.13 27.54
N SER A 258 -7.31 -5.57 28.73
CA SER A 258 -8.20 -6.07 29.77
C SER A 258 -9.22 -5.01 30.18
N ARG A 259 -10.46 -5.44 30.42
CA ARG A 259 -11.55 -4.53 30.87
C ARG A 259 -11.72 -4.51 32.40
N SER A 260 -11.07 -5.44 33.10
CA SER A 260 -11.19 -5.56 34.55
C SER A 260 -10.12 -4.71 35.23
N VAL A 261 -10.56 -3.73 36.02
CA VAL A 261 -9.67 -2.88 36.82
C VAL A 261 -8.84 -3.71 37.80
N ASN A 262 -9.46 -4.70 38.46
CA ASN A 262 -8.75 -5.61 39.36
C ASN A 262 -7.70 -6.45 38.64
N ALA A 263 -8.00 -6.92 37.42
CA ALA A 263 -7.02 -7.66 36.63
C ALA A 263 -5.83 -6.77 36.22
N ILE A 264 -6.11 -5.52 35.81
CA ILE A 264 -5.07 -4.54 35.47
C ILE A 264 -4.17 -4.24 36.67
N ALA A 265 -4.77 -4.04 37.85
CA ALA A 265 -4.04 -3.83 39.11
C ALA A 265 -3.15 -5.02 39.49
N GLN A 266 -3.54 -6.24 39.09
CA GLN A 266 -2.74 -7.47 39.24
C GLN A 266 -1.72 -7.70 38.10
N GLY A 267 -1.50 -6.71 37.22
CA GLY A 267 -0.58 -6.83 36.08
C GLY A 267 -1.11 -7.61 34.88
N LYS A 268 -2.38 -8.05 34.89
CA LYS A 268 -3.03 -8.76 33.77
C LYS A 268 -3.61 -7.76 32.76
N TRP A 269 -2.71 -7.09 32.04
CA TRP A 269 -3.06 -5.96 31.18
C TRP A 269 -3.71 -6.35 29.86
N TYR A 270 -3.35 -7.49 29.28
CA TYR A 270 -3.82 -7.91 27.96
C TYR A 270 -4.57 -9.23 28.05
N ALA A 271 -5.67 -9.33 27.31
CA ALA A 271 -6.43 -10.56 27.14
C ALA A 271 -5.81 -11.42 26.02
N ASP A 272 -5.96 -12.74 26.11
CA ASP A 272 -5.52 -13.69 25.08
C ASP A 272 -6.45 -13.67 23.85
N LYS A 273 -6.59 -12.49 23.26
CA LYS A 273 -7.50 -12.20 22.16
C LYS A 273 -6.94 -11.06 21.34
N GLN A 274 -6.87 -11.25 20.03
CA GLN A 274 -6.46 -10.20 19.10
C GLN A 274 -7.32 -8.95 19.26
N LEU A 275 -6.70 -7.79 19.15
CA LEU A 275 -7.41 -6.53 19.04
C LEU A 275 -8.22 -6.50 17.73
N SER A 276 -9.40 -5.88 17.73
CA SER A 276 -10.24 -5.89 16.53
C SER A 276 -9.54 -5.26 15.32
N ASP A 277 -9.69 -5.87 14.15
CA ASP A 277 -9.18 -5.35 12.86
C ASP A 277 -9.50 -3.88 12.65
N ARG A 278 -10.74 -3.47 12.96
CA ARG A 278 -11.19 -2.09 12.80
C ARG A 278 -10.34 -1.14 13.66
N THR A 279 -10.08 -1.52 14.92
CA THR A 279 -9.26 -0.72 15.83
C THR A 279 -7.81 -0.65 15.34
N ILE A 280 -7.23 -1.77 14.90
CA ILE A 280 -5.86 -1.80 14.38
C ILE A 280 -5.74 -0.89 13.15
N ARG A 281 -6.68 -0.98 12.20
CA ARG A 281 -6.69 -0.19 10.96
C ARG A 281 -6.83 1.32 11.18
N SER A 282 -7.48 1.73 12.27
CA SER A 282 -7.62 3.15 12.62
C SER A 282 -6.56 3.66 13.59
N MET A 283 -5.68 2.80 14.12
CA MET A 283 -4.85 3.10 15.29
C MET A 283 -3.92 4.30 15.07
N PHE A 284 -3.23 4.39 13.93
CA PHE A 284 -2.34 5.52 13.66
C PHE A 284 -3.10 6.85 13.65
N LYS A 285 -4.26 6.90 12.98
CA LYS A 285 -5.13 8.08 12.96
C LYS A 285 -5.67 8.42 14.35
N SER A 286 -6.09 7.42 15.13
CA SER A 286 -6.56 7.61 16.50
C SER A 286 -5.46 8.20 17.38
N ILE A 287 -4.22 7.71 17.28
CA ILE A 287 -3.06 8.26 17.99
C ILE A 287 -2.86 9.74 17.65
N CYS A 288 -2.85 10.09 16.36
CA CYS A 288 -2.70 11.49 15.95
C CYS A 288 -3.79 12.40 16.54
N VAL A 289 -5.06 11.96 16.53
CA VAL A 289 -6.18 12.72 17.09
C VAL A 289 -6.05 12.89 18.60
N GLU A 290 -5.74 11.80 19.32
CA GLU A 290 -5.61 11.83 20.78
C GLU A 290 -4.40 12.61 21.28
N CYS A 291 -3.35 12.74 20.45
CA CYS A 291 -2.19 13.58 20.73
C CYS A 291 -2.34 14.98 20.15
N GLU A 292 -3.55 15.37 19.70
CA GLU A 292 -3.86 16.72 19.24
C GLU A 292 -3.03 17.19 18.03
N ILE A 293 -2.61 16.25 17.18
CA ILE A 293 -1.94 16.57 15.91
C ILE A 293 -2.97 17.15 14.95
N ASP A 294 -2.67 18.30 14.32
CA ASP A 294 -3.53 18.84 13.28
C ASP A 294 -3.48 17.96 12.02
N ILE A 295 -4.54 17.18 11.85
CA ILE A 295 -4.75 16.31 10.69
C ILE A 295 -5.76 16.89 9.71
N LYS A 296 -6.22 18.14 9.89
CA LYS A 296 -7.20 18.76 8.99
C LYS A 296 -6.62 18.85 7.59
N GLY A 297 -7.38 18.32 6.63
CA GLY A 297 -6.91 18.27 5.24
C GLY A 297 -5.72 17.35 5.02
N ARG A 298 -5.37 16.44 5.93
CA ARG A 298 -4.35 15.39 5.73
C ARG A 298 -5.00 14.02 5.58
N ASN A 299 -4.45 13.20 4.69
CA ASN A 299 -4.85 11.80 4.53
C ASN A 299 -4.01 10.93 5.48
N ILE A 300 -4.49 10.76 6.72
CA ILE A 300 -3.80 10.01 7.78
C ILE A 300 -4.42 8.62 7.95
N CYS A 301 -3.60 7.58 7.82
CA CYS A 301 -3.93 6.18 8.09
C CYS A 301 -2.68 5.40 8.53
N ASN A 302 -2.76 4.09 8.75
CA ASN A 302 -1.58 3.31 9.14
C ASN A 302 -0.43 3.39 8.12
N HIS A 303 -0.74 3.55 6.83
CA HIS A 303 0.30 3.73 5.80
C HIS A 303 1.05 5.06 5.93
N SER A 304 0.49 6.04 6.65
CA SER A 304 1.21 7.25 7.07
C SER A 304 2.40 6.93 7.96
N GLY A 305 2.32 5.91 8.81
CA GLY A 305 3.46 5.47 9.64
C GLY A 305 4.66 5.05 8.81
N ARG A 306 4.44 4.24 7.77
CA ARG A 306 5.48 3.88 6.78
C ARG A 306 6.04 5.10 6.07
N LYS A 307 5.18 6.03 5.63
CA LYS A 307 5.63 7.25 4.95
C LYS A 307 6.49 8.12 5.87
N THR A 308 6.09 8.24 7.13
CA THR A 308 6.84 8.94 8.19
C THR A 308 8.22 8.32 8.38
N SER A 309 8.31 6.99 8.52
CA SER A 309 9.59 6.27 8.60
C SER A 309 10.53 6.59 7.43
N ILE A 310 10.02 6.56 6.19
CA ILE A 310 10.83 6.85 5.00
C ILE A 310 11.26 8.32 4.94
N PHE A 311 10.39 9.24 5.37
CA PHE A 311 10.72 10.66 5.47
C PHE A 311 11.87 10.88 6.46
N GLU A 312 11.77 10.32 7.66
CA GLU A 312 12.83 10.43 8.67
C GLU A 312 14.16 9.84 8.17
N LEU A 313 14.14 8.68 7.51
CA LEU A 313 15.34 8.10 6.90
C LEU A 313 15.95 9.05 5.84
N PHE A 314 15.11 9.66 5.02
CA PHE A 314 15.56 10.61 3.99
C PHE A 314 16.14 11.90 4.61
N ASP A 315 15.46 12.47 5.61
CA ASP A 315 15.85 13.71 6.28
C ASP A 315 17.14 13.52 7.10
N LEU A 316 17.35 12.34 7.67
CA LEU A 316 18.62 11.93 8.29
C LEU A 316 19.75 11.70 7.28
N GLY A 317 19.47 11.78 5.98
CA GLY A 317 20.44 11.56 4.92
C GLY A 317 20.91 10.11 4.80
N ILE A 318 20.08 9.15 5.23
CA ILE A 318 20.38 7.72 5.11
C ILE A 318 20.47 7.32 3.63
N PRO A 319 21.51 6.58 3.21
CA PRO A 319 21.65 6.11 1.84
C PRO A 319 20.41 5.34 1.35
N GLU A 320 20.06 5.52 0.07
CA GLU A 320 18.86 4.94 -0.52
C GLU A 320 18.83 3.41 -0.41
N ASN A 321 19.97 2.74 -0.61
CA ASN A 321 20.08 1.28 -0.49
C ASN A 321 19.73 0.80 0.93
N THR A 322 20.24 1.47 1.97
CA THR A 322 19.93 1.16 3.37
C THR A 322 18.45 1.44 3.68
N GLY A 323 17.91 2.58 3.24
CA GLY A 323 16.50 2.91 3.42
C GLY A 323 15.57 1.92 2.71
N MET A 324 15.94 1.47 1.50
CA MET A 324 15.24 0.44 0.75
C MET A 324 15.28 -0.91 1.45
N ALA A 325 16.43 -1.30 2.00
CA ALA A 325 16.57 -2.53 2.78
C ALA A 325 15.67 -2.52 4.01
N ILE A 326 15.68 -1.45 4.81
CA ILE A 326 14.81 -1.29 5.99
C ILE A 326 13.32 -1.35 5.59
N THR A 327 12.96 -0.70 4.49
CA THR A 327 11.55 -0.53 4.12
C THR A 327 11.02 -1.64 3.22
N GLY A 328 11.86 -2.58 2.76
CA GLY A 328 11.47 -3.66 1.85
C GLY A 328 10.99 -3.15 0.49
N HIS A 329 11.72 -2.19 -0.11
CA HIS A 329 11.51 -1.76 -1.49
C HIS A 329 12.51 -2.42 -2.44
N ASN A 330 12.00 -3.12 -3.45
CA ASN A 330 12.83 -3.76 -4.48
C ASN A 330 13.07 -2.87 -5.71
N SER A 331 12.61 -1.61 -5.65
CA SER A 331 12.74 -0.65 -6.77
C SER A 331 13.01 0.74 -6.23
N VAL A 332 14.08 1.35 -6.77
CA VAL A 332 14.49 2.72 -6.45
C VAL A 332 13.39 3.71 -6.77
N GLY A 333 12.74 3.58 -7.94
CA GLY A 333 11.63 4.46 -8.33
C GLY A 333 10.46 4.42 -7.35
N ARG A 334 10.15 3.24 -6.79
CA ARG A 334 9.09 3.08 -5.77
C ARG A 334 9.50 3.68 -4.42
N TYR A 335 10.77 3.58 -4.04
CA TYR A 335 11.28 4.22 -2.83
C TYR A 335 11.29 5.75 -2.95
N ARG A 336 11.81 6.28 -4.06
CA ARG A 336 11.80 7.71 -4.41
C ARG A 336 10.40 8.28 -4.57
N ALA A 337 9.36 7.46 -4.71
CA ALA A 337 7.98 7.94 -4.63
C ALA A 337 7.64 8.55 -3.26
N TYR A 338 8.30 8.05 -2.21
CA TYR A 338 8.23 8.53 -0.83
C TYR A 338 9.38 9.47 -0.52
N ALA A 339 10.63 9.02 -0.66
CA ALA A 339 11.83 9.78 -0.33
C ALA A 339 12.08 10.92 -1.34
N LYS A 340 11.35 12.04 -1.17
CA LYS A 340 11.41 13.20 -2.07
C LYS A 340 11.77 14.46 -1.28
N PRO A 341 12.60 15.34 -1.87
CA PRO A 341 12.81 16.68 -1.34
C PRO A 341 11.48 17.42 -1.20
N ASN A 342 11.15 17.85 0.01
CA ASN A 342 10.07 18.80 0.26
C ASN A 342 10.50 20.22 -0.18
N ASN A 343 9.61 21.19 -0.06
CA ASN A 343 9.93 22.56 -0.48
C ASN A 343 11.04 23.20 0.38
N ASN A 344 11.24 22.78 1.64
CA ASN A 344 12.32 23.28 2.47
C ASN A 344 13.68 22.81 1.94
N HIS A 345 13.83 21.50 1.66
CA HIS A 345 15.05 20.96 1.04
C HIS A 345 15.37 21.64 -0.29
N LYS A 346 14.34 21.88 -1.12
CA LYS A 346 14.53 22.60 -2.39
C LYS A 346 14.97 24.04 -2.16
N ARG A 347 14.37 24.76 -1.21
CA ARG A 347 14.75 26.14 -0.87
C ARG A 347 16.17 26.21 -0.32
N GLU A 348 16.57 25.29 0.55
CA GLU A 348 17.92 25.23 1.09
C GLU A 348 18.95 24.98 -0.02
N ALA A 349 18.68 24.02 -0.91
CA ALA A 349 19.54 23.76 -2.07
C ALA A 349 19.67 25.00 -2.98
N LEU A 350 18.57 25.69 -3.26
CA LEU A 350 18.57 26.91 -4.06
C LEU A 350 19.27 28.08 -3.32
N SER A 351 19.12 28.19 -2.00
CA SER A 351 19.85 29.17 -1.19
C SER A 351 21.36 28.96 -1.29
N GLY A 352 21.82 27.71 -1.36
CA GLY A 352 23.23 27.40 -1.62
C GLY A 352 23.75 27.93 -2.97
N ILE A 353 22.88 27.96 -4.00
CA ILE A 353 23.21 28.56 -5.31
C ILE A 353 23.28 30.09 -5.17
N VAL A 354 22.26 30.71 -4.56
CA VAL A 354 22.23 32.16 -4.34
C VAL A 354 23.45 32.63 -3.55
N ASN A 355 23.79 31.96 -2.45
CA ASN A 355 24.94 32.30 -1.61
C ASN A 355 26.28 32.22 -2.39
N ARG A 356 26.42 31.26 -3.30
CA ARG A 356 27.60 31.14 -4.17
C ARG A 356 27.69 32.31 -5.17
N LEU A 357 26.55 32.79 -5.64
CA LEU A 357 26.50 33.85 -6.66
C LEU A 357 26.63 35.25 -6.06
N GLU A 358 26.11 35.48 -4.85
CA GLU A 358 25.93 36.85 -4.34
C GLU A 358 26.89 37.26 -3.21
N GLY A 359 27.67 36.36 -2.60
CA GLY A 359 28.53 36.75 -1.48
C GLY A 359 27.78 37.42 -0.31
N LEU A 360 26.46 37.23 -0.22
CA LEU A 360 25.61 37.88 0.78
C LEU A 360 25.65 37.18 2.15
N PRO A 361 25.43 37.90 3.25
CA PRO A 361 25.49 37.36 4.60
C PRO A 361 24.32 36.40 4.88
N LEU A 362 24.62 35.28 5.53
CA LEU A 362 23.68 34.22 5.87
C LEU A 362 22.48 34.72 6.72
N LEU A 363 21.28 34.19 6.44
CA LEU A 363 20.24 34.05 7.47
C LEU A 363 20.65 32.92 8.43
N PRO A 364 20.52 33.09 9.75
CA PRO A 364 20.98 32.11 10.72
C PRO A 364 20.25 30.79 10.53
N SER A 365 21.01 29.76 10.16
CA SER A 365 20.53 28.38 10.07
C SER A 365 20.22 27.90 11.48
N SER A 366 19.04 27.31 11.70
CA SER A 366 18.81 26.51 12.91
C SER A 366 19.80 25.34 12.90
N SER A 367 20.78 25.42 13.78
CA SER A 367 21.87 24.46 13.94
C SER A 367 21.34 23.05 14.20
N ASN A 368 21.63 22.14 13.26
CA ASN A 368 21.84 20.71 13.51
C ASN A 368 22.57 20.09 12.31
N THR A 369 23.78 20.58 12.00
CA THR A 369 24.62 19.97 10.96
C THR A 369 25.56 18.94 11.59
N ILE A 370 25.21 17.67 11.45
CA ILE A 370 26.14 16.56 11.65
C ILE A 370 27.24 16.67 10.57
N LYS A 371 28.49 16.78 10.99
CA LYS A 371 29.68 16.88 10.12
C LYS A 371 29.74 15.71 9.12
N ARG A 372 29.47 15.96 7.83
CA ARG A 372 29.84 15.05 6.74
C ARG A 372 31.34 15.19 6.44
N LYS A 373 32.14 14.16 6.76
CA LYS A 373 33.46 13.96 6.17
C LYS A 373 33.27 13.29 4.82
N ASN A 374 33.45 14.03 3.72
CA ASN A 374 33.60 13.45 2.39
C ASN A 374 35.08 13.20 2.11
N SER A 375 35.43 11.94 1.86
CA SER A 375 36.70 11.52 1.28
C SER A 375 36.40 10.35 0.36
N ILE A 376 36.18 10.60 -0.92
CA ILE A 376 36.43 9.62 -1.99
C ILE A 376 37.06 10.37 -3.14
N ALA A 377 38.35 10.11 -3.32
CA ALA A 377 39.15 10.56 -4.45
C ALA A 377 38.74 9.79 -5.71
N SER A 378 38.75 10.51 -6.83
CA SER A 378 38.57 10.03 -8.19
C SER A 378 39.66 9.01 -8.56
N GLN A 379 39.27 7.90 -9.17
CA GLN A 379 40.11 7.20 -10.14
C GLN A 379 39.29 6.84 -11.37
N SER A 380 39.68 7.44 -12.48
CA SER A 380 39.31 7.08 -13.84
C SER A 380 40.24 5.99 -14.35
N SER A 381 39.69 4.98 -15.03
CA SER A 381 40.39 4.31 -16.12
C SER A 381 39.39 3.80 -17.16
N LEU A 382 39.54 4.32 -18.38
CA LEU A 382 38.99 3.79 -19.62
C LEU A 382 39.59 2.41 -19.93
N MET A 383 38.81 1.51 -20.54
CA MET A 383 39.23 0.70 -21.69
C MET A 383 38.01 0.18 -22.49
N SER A 384 37.93 0.70 -23.72
CA SER A 384 37.52 0.12 -25.02
C SER A 384 36.32 -0.82 -25.18
N ASP A 385 35.46 -0.40 -26.11
CA ASP A 385 34.38 -1.11 -26.81
C ASP A 385 34.82 -2.38 -27.57
N SER A 386 33.91 -3.34 -27.69
CA SER A 386 33.71 -4.15 -28.90
C SER A 386 32.27 -4.68 -28.97
N ASN A 387 31.65 -4.46 -30.13
CA ASN A 387 30.25 -4.68 -30.50
C ASN A 387 29.70 -6.12 -30.29
N SER A 388 28.48 -6.20 -29.76
CA SER A 388 27.46 -7.20 -30.11
C SER A 388 26.07 -6.55 -30.18
N ASN A 389 25.81 -5.82 -31.27
CA ASN A 389 24.60 -5.03 -31.50
C ASN A 389 23.34 -5.86 -31.86
N LEU A 390 23.25 -7.11 -31.38
CA LEU A 390 22.12 -8.01 -31.62
C LEU A 390 21.44 -8.52 -30.33
N ASP A 391 22.01 -8.24 -29.15
CA ASP A 391 21.44 -8.64 -27.86
C ASP A 391 20.71 -7.50 -27.11
N VAL A 392 20.93 -6.24 -27.49
CA VAL A 392 20.35 -5.06 -26.82
C VAL A 392 18.84 -4.94 -27.06
N GLU A 393 18.33 -5.38 -28.22
CA GLU A 393 16.88 -5.36 -28.49
C GLU A 393 16.11 -6.45 -27.72
N ASN A 394 16.74 -7.60 -27.47
CA ASN A 394 16.15 -8.67 -26.66
C ASN A 394 16.19 -8.34 -25.16
N GLU A 395 17.26 -7.72 -24.66
CA GLU A 395 17.32 -7.22 -23.28
C GLU A 395 16.34 -6.07 -23.03
N LEU A 396 16.13 -5.17 -23.99
CA LEU A 396 15.12 -4.10 -23.87
C LEU A 396 13.70 -4.67 -23.85
N GLN A 397 13.40 -5.73 -24.62
CA GLN A 397 12.10 -6.41 -24.53
C GLN A 397 11.91 -7.15 -23.21
N GLU A 398 12.94 -7.77 -22.66
CA GLU A 398 12.89 -8.43 -21.34
C GLU A 398 12.75 -7.44 -20.18
N ILE A 399 13.46 -6.31 -20.22
CA ILE A 399 13.35 -5.23 -19.23
C ILE A 399 11.95 -4.59 -19.28
N MET A 400 11.41 -4.38 -20.49
CA MET A 400 10.05 -3.87 -20.67
C MET A 400 8.96 -4.88 -20.27
N GLN A 401 9.20 -6.19 -20.41
CA GLN A 401 8.29 -7.23 -19.90
C GLN A 401 8.36 -7.36 -18.37
N LYS A 402 9.55 -7.27 -17.76
CA LYS A 402 9.74 -7.28 -16.30
C LYS A 402 9.11 -6.05 -15.62
N ASP A 403 9.16 -4.88 -16.26
CA ASP A 403 8.49 -3.68 -15.78
C ASP A 403 6.96 -3.75 -15.93
N ASN A 404 6.44 -4.34 -17.00
CA ASN A 404 5.00 -4.46 -17.24
C ASN A 404 4.33 -5.53 -16.37
N TYR A 405 5.01 -6.66 -16.09
CA TYR A 405 4.50 -7.67 -15.16
C TYR A 405 4.49 -7.14 -13.72
N SER A 406 5.54 -6.39 -13.34
CA SER A 406 5.66 -5.72 -12.04
C SER A 406 4.67 -4.57 -11.87
N GLN A 407 4.19 -3.98 -12.96
CA GLN A 407 3.14 -2.96 -12.93
C GLN A 407 1.72 -3.52 -12.75
N SER A 408 1.49 -4.80 -13.07
CA SER A 408 0.16 -5.42 -13.07
C SER A 408 -0.36 -5.82 -11.67
N ASN A 409 0.53 -5.91 -10.67
CA ASN A 409 0.18 -6.08 -9.25
C ASN A 409 -0.10 -4.74 -8.54
N HIS A 410 -0.15 -3.63 -9.29
CA HIS A 410 -0.38 -2.33 -8.73
C HIS A 410 -1.83 -2.13 -8.30
N ASN A 411 -1.96 -1.53 -7.10
CA ASN A 411 -3.11 -0.78 -6.60
C ASN A 411 -4.28 -1.60 -6.00
N SER A 412 -4.06 -2.07 -4.79
CA SER A 412 -5.10 -2.12 -3.77
C SER A 412 -5.31 -0.70 -3.23
N ALA A 413 -6.27 0.05 -3.76
CA ALA A 413 -6.85 1.17 -3.03
C ALA A 413 -7.64 0.60 -1.85
N GLU A 414 -7.34 1.04 -0.63
CA GLU A 414 -8.09 0.66 0.56
C GLU A 414 -9.56 1.12 0.44
N LEU A 415 -10.40 0.24 0.97
CA LEU A 415 -11.86 0.31 1.00
C LEU A 415 -12.32 1.51 1.84
N ASN A 416 -12.93 2.50 1.18
CA ASN A 416 -13.90 3.37 1.82
C ASN A 416 -15.29 2.81 1.52
N GLU A 417 -15.78 1.93 2.38
CA GLU A 417 -17.22 1.72 2.53
C GLU A 417 -17.75 2.87 3.39
N ASP A 418 -18.36 3.84 2.74
CA ASP A 418 -19.11 4.90 3.41
C ASP A 418 -20.46 4.34 3.85
N HIS A 419 -20.47 3.52 4.91
CA HIS A 419 -21.70 3.15 5.58
C HIS A 419 -22.14 4.28 6.50
N THR A 420 -22.74 5.32 5.92
CA THR A 420 -23.56 6.26 6.67
C THR A 420 -24.83 5.56 7.13
N PHE A 421 -24.83 5.16 8.40
CA PHE A 421 -26.02 4.68 9.11
C PHE A 421 -27.02 5.84 9.21
N LYS A 422 -27.99 5.91 8.28
CA LYS A 422 -29.15 6.79 8.45
C LYS A 422 -29.97 6.27 9.64
N LYS A 423 -30.05 7.09 10.70
CA LYS A 423 -31.00 6.94 11.80
C LYS A 423 -32.38 6.56 11.24
N ARG A 424 -32.95 5.45 11.71
CA ARG A 424 -34.36 5.09 11.51
C ARG A 424 -35.24 6.28 11.90
N LYS A 425 -35.87 6.93 10.92
CA LYS A 425 -37.05 7.78 11.12
C LYS A 425 -38.24 7.06 10.49
N ASN A 426 -39.13 6.55 11.33
CA ASN A 426 -40.44 6.01 10.95
C ASN A 426 -41.16 6.99 10.02
N HIS A 427 -41.37 6.62 8.76
CA HIS A 427 -42.27 7.34 7.86
C HIS A 427 -43.53 6.49 7.68
N LYS A 428 -44.64 6.99 8.23
CA LYS A 428 -46.00 6.54 7.91
C LYS A 428 -46.23 6.77 6.42
N TYR A 429 -46.68 5.74 5.71
CA TYR A 429 -47.12 5.83 4.31
C TYR A 429 -48.24 6.88 4.18
N LYS A 430 -48.02 7.93 3.37
CA LYS A 430 -49.09 8.71 2.76
C LYS A 430 -49.20 8.32 1.29
N ARG A 431 -50.34 7.76 0.91
CA ARG A 431 -50.76 7.47 -0.47
C ARG A 431 -50.75 8.77 -1.27
N VAL A 432 -49.93 8.86 -2.32
CA VAL A 432 -50.00 9.94 -3.31
C VAL A 432 -50.67 9.40 -4.57
N LYS A 433 -51.80 10.00 -4.94
CA LYS A 433 -52.48 9.77 -6.24
C LYS A 433 -51.64 10.43 -7.34
N ILE A 434 -51.25 9.67 -8.35
CA ILE A 434 -50.64 10.20 -9.57
C ILE A 434 -51.76 10.64 -10.52
N VAL A 435 -51.80 11.94 -10.84
CA VAL A 435 -52.61 12.48 -11.93
C VAL A 435 -51.71 12.59 -13.16
N LYS A 436 -52.05 11.88 -14.25
CA LYS A 436 -51.39 12.01 -15.56
C LYS A 436 -51.68 13.41 -16.12
N LYS A 437 -50.64 14.22 -16.36
CA LYS A 437 -50.72 15.39 -17.23
C LYS A 437 -49.98 15.10 -18.54
N TYR A 438 -50.73 15.19 -19.63
CA TYR A 438 -50.27 15.13 -21.01
C TYR A 438 -49.36 16.32 -21.32
N TYR A 439 -48.24 16.09 -22.02
CA TYR A 439 -47.58 17.14 -22.79
C TYR A 439 -47.73 16.81 -24.28
N LYS A 440 -48.48 17.68 -24.96
CA LYS A 440 -48.56 17.82 -26.40
C LYS A 440 -47.39 18.71 -26.87
N ASN A 441 -46.90 18.38 -28.07
CA ASN A 441 -46.13 19.23 -29.00
C ASN A 441 -44.63 19.38 -28.72
N CYS A 442 -43.81 18.66 -29.51
CA CYS A 442 -42.86 19.30 -30.42
C CYS A 442 -42.42 18.31 -31.51
N THR A 443 -42.44 18.81 -32.75
CA THR A 443 -42.33 18.14 -34.05
C THR A 443 -40.88 17.82 -34.44
N PHE A 444 -40.68 16.65 -35.06
CA PHE A 444 -39.48 16.32 -35.83
C PHE A 444 -39.58 16.94 -37.22
N ASN A 445 -38.54 17.66 -37.66
CA ASN A 445 -38.30 17.92 -39.08
C ASN A 445 -37.22 16.96 -39.58
N LYS A 446 -37.45 16.46 -40.80
CA LYS A 446 -36.69 15.44 -41.53
C LYS A 446 -35.30 15.91 -41.94
#